data_AF-A0A1H9RXE2-F1
#
_entry.id   AF-A0A1H9RXE2-F1
#
_cell.length_a   1.000
_cell.length_b   1.000
_cell.length_c   1.000
_cell.angle_alpha   90.00
_cell.angle_beta   90.00
_cell.angle_gamma   90.00
#
_symmetry.space_group_name_H-M   'P 1'
#
loop_
_entity.id
_entity.type
_entity.pdbx_description
1 polymer ?
#
loop_
_entity_poly.entity_id
_entity_poly.type
_entity_poly.pdbx_seq_one_letter_code
_entity_poly.pdbx_strand_id
1 'polypeptide(L)'
;MRKVLIVFILSLVLTPSFQHSSAKSTEDSEELRLQDMLMNMLAPYIEKDLTNFYYPKISKEFSPHVTPWKIDVIETRRVNGFRGFILEITFEIEPTDGGHNIPYDL
;
A
#
# COMPACT_ATOMS: atom_id res chain seq x y z
N MET A 1 -47.53 -18.28 33.54
CA MET A 1 -46.08 -18.52 33.69
C MET A 1 -45.48 -19.44 32.61
N ARG A 2 -46.03 -20.63 32.36
CA ARG A 2 -45.45 -21.62 31.41
C ARG A 2 -45.24 -21.14 29.97
N LYS A 3 -46.14 -20.31 29.41
CA LYS A 3 -46.01 -19.75 28.05
C LYS A 3 -44.90 -18.68 27.95
N VAL A 4 -44.72 -17.88 29.01
CA VAL A 4 -43.65 -16.86 29.09
C VAL A 4 -42.28 -17.53 29.15
N LEU A 5 -42.16 -18.64 29.89
CA LEU A 5 -40.93 -19.43 29.94
C LEU A 5 -40.56 -20.01 28.56
N ILE A 6 -41.54 -20.48 27.79
CA ILE A 6 -41.32 -21.03 26.44
C ILE A 6 -40.86 -19.94 25.47
N VAL A 7 -41.46 -18.74 25.52
CA VAL A 7 -41.03 -17.60 24.70
C VAL A 7 -39.61 -17.16 25.05
N PHE A 8 -39.27 -17.18 26.33
CA PHE A 8 -37.93 -16.83 26.79
C PHE A 8 -36.87 -17.83 26.31
N ILE A 9 -37.15 -19.13 26.41
CA ILE A 9 -36.26 -20.20 25.90
C ILE A 9 -36.11 -20.11 24.37
N LEU A 10 -37.18 -19.81 23.63
CA LEU A 10 -37.14 -19.69 22.18
C LEU A 10 -36.28 -18.49 21.73
N SER A 11 -36.30 -17.38 22.47
CA SER A 11 -35.45 -16.22 22.20
C SER A 11 -33.95 -16.48 22.44
N LEU A 12 -33.62 -17.41 23.34
CA LEU A 12 -32.24 -17.75 23.68
C LEU A 12 -31.59 -18.64 22.62
N VAL A 13 -32.38 -19.41 21.87
CA VAL A 13 -31.92 -20.31 20.79
C VAL A 13 -31.75 -19.57 19.45
N LEU A 14 -32.36 -18.40 19.28
CA LEU A 14 -32.31 -17.62 18.04
C LEU A 14 -31.15 -16.62 17.97
N THR A 15 -30.20 -16.62 18.90
CA THR A 15 -29.03 -15.76 18.78
C THR A 15 -28.13 -16.30 17.67
N PRO A 16 -27.94 -15.56 16.55
CA PRO A 16 -26.93 -15.96 15.58
C PRO A 16 -25.59 -15.94 16.31
N SER A 17 -24.91 -17.09 16.32
CA SER A 17 -23.54 -17.18 16.78
C SER A 17 -22.72 -16.28 15.86
N PHE A 18 -22.45 -15.04 16.28
CA PHE A 18 -21.41 -14.24 15.66
C PHE A 18 -20.11 -14.98 15.95
N GLN A 19 -19.74 -15.89 15.05
CA GLN A 19 -18.37 -16.32 14.92
C GLN A 19 -17.60 -15.04 14.60
N HIS A 20 -17.02 -14.44 15.63
CA HIS A 20 -15.93 -13.49 15.48
C HIS A 20 -14.81 -14.31 14.84
N SER A 21 -14.86 -14.44 13.51
CA SER A 21 -13.67 -14.74 12.74
C SER A 21 -12.69 -13.70 13.23
N SER A 22 -11.69 -14.15 14.00
CA SER A 22 -10.50 -13.35 14.23
C SER A 22 -10.01 -13.06 12.83
N ALA A 23 -10.33 -11.88 12.31
CA ALA A 23 -9.88 -11.44 11.01
C ALA A 23 -8.37 -11.46 11.14
N LYS A 24 -7.76 -12.53 10.63
CA LYS A 24 -6.31 -12.68 10.60
C LYS A 24 -5.81 -11.37 10.02
N SER A 25 -4.97 -10.66 10.79
CA SER A 25 -4.54 -9.33 10.39
C SER A 25 -4.10 -9.42 8.93
N THR A 26 -4.71 -8.62 8.07
CA THR A 26 -4.43 -8.61 6.62
C THR A 26 -3.05 -8.00 6.34
N GLU A 27 -2.20 -7.93 7.37
CA GLU A 27 -0.89 -7.27 7.39
C GLU A 27 0.08 -7.91 6.40
N ASP A 28 -0.09 -9.18 6.06
CA ASP A 28 0.80 -9.91 5.14
C ASP A 28 0.00 -10.76 4.13
N SER A 29 -0.82 -10.09 3.31
CA SER A 29 -1.51 -10.74 2.19
C SER A 29 -0.54 -11.10 1.05
N GLU A 30 -0.88 -12.09 0.23
CA GLU A 30 -0.05 -12.44 -0.94
C GLU A 30 0.02 -11.27 -1.93
N GLU A 31 -1.07 -10.52 -2.07
CA GLU A 31 -1.16 -9.33 -2.90
C GLU A 31 -0.19 -8.24 -2.42
N LEU A 32 -0.16 -7.94 -1.12
CA LEU A 32 0.78 -6.97 -0.54
C LEU A 32 2.23 -7.39 -0.75
N ARG A 33 2.55 -8.67 -0.52
CA ARG A 33 3.91 -9.20 -0.76
C ARG A 33 4.33 -9.06 -2.22
N LEU A 34 3.43 -9.30 -3.17
CA LEU A 34 3.72 -9.13 -4.59
C LEU A 34 3.91 -7.65 -4.95
N GLN A 35 3.10 -6.76 -4.38
CA GLN A 35 3.26 -5.31 -4.52
C GLN A 35 4.61 -4.84 -3.97
N ASP A 36 5.02 -5.31 -2.79
CA ASP A 36 6.32 -4.97 -2.19
C ASP A 36 7.49 -5.49 -3.03
N MET A 37 7.41 -6.73 -3.54
CA MET A 37 8.42 -7.27 -4.45
C MET A 37 8.54 -6.41 -5.71
N LEU A 38 7.41 -5.98 -6.28
CA LEU A 38 7.39 -5.10 -7.45
C LEU A 38 8.00 -3.73 -7.12
N MET A 39 7.59 -3.09 -6.03
CA MET A 39 8.11 -1.77 -5.64
C MET A 39 9.62 -1.83 -5.36
N ASN A 40 10.11 -2.87 -4.68
CA ASN A 40 11.54 -3.07 -4.48
C ASN A 40 12.32 -3.25 -5.80
N MET A 41 11.74 -3.94 -6.77
CA MET A 41 12.34 -4.09 -8.10
C MET A 41 12.38 -2.77 -8.88
N LEU A 42 11.34 -1.93 -8.73
CA LEU A 42 11.21 -0.66 -9.46
C LEU A 42 11.96 0.51 -8.80
N ALA A 43 12.12 0.50 -7.48
CA ALA A 43 12.76 1.56 -6.69
C ALA A 43 14.06 2.12 -7.31
N PRO A 44 15.07 1.32 -7.71
CA PRO A 44 16.31 1.87 -8.27
C PRO A 44 16.12 2.63 -9.59
N TYR A 45 15.11 2.27 -10.39
CA TYR A 45 14.79 2.96 -11.63
C TYR A 45 14.07 4.28 -11.35
N ILE A 46 13.14 4.26 -10.40
CA ILE A 46 12.41 5.44 -9.94
C ILE A 46 13.39 6.47 -9.35
N GLU A 47 14.29 6.04 -8.47
CA GLU A 47 15.28 6.92 -7.84
C GLU A 47 16.22 7.55 -8.87
N LYS A 48 16.65 6.77 -9.87
CA LYS A 48 17.45 7.28 -10.99
C LYS A 48 16.70 8.36 -11.78
N ASP A 49 15.42 8.15 -12.08
CA ASP A 49 14.62 9.12 -12.83
C ASP A 49 14.37 10.40 -12.03
N LEU A 50 14.08 10.28 -10.72
CA LEU A 50 13.97 11.44 -9.83
C LEU A 50 15.29 12.21 -9.74
N THR A 51 16.41 11.50 -9.58
CA THR A 51 17.75 12.09 -9.55
C THR A 51 17.99 12.94 -10.80
N ASN A 52 17.71 12.39 -11.98
CA ASN A 52 17.86 13.12 -13.25
C ASN A 52 16.95 14.36 -13.35
N PHE A 53 15.73 14.28 -12.79
CA PHE A 53 14.78 15.40 -12.80
C PHE A 53 15.15 16.52 -11.82
N TYR A 54 15.61 16.16 -10.62
CA TYR A 54 15.89 17.10 -9.54
C TYR A 54 17.32 17.64 -9.56
N TYR A 55 18.35 16.86 -9.92
CA TYR A 55 19.76 17.30 -9.92
C TYR A 55 20.03 18.62 -10.67
N PRO A 56 19.40 18.92 -11.82
CA PRO A 56 19.58 20.21 -12.48
C PRO A 56 18.98 21.39 -11.69
N LYS A 57 18.10 21.12 -10.73
CA LYS A 57 17.28 22.09 -10.00
C LYS A 57 17.70 22.27 -8.53
N ILE A 58 18.49 21.35 -7.98
CA ILE A 58 18.95 21.36 -6.59
C ILE A 58 20.48 21.19 -6.53
N SER A 59 21.08 21.46 -5.37
CA SER A 59 22.50 21.17 -5.16
C SER A 59 22.78 19.68 -5.37
N LYS A 60 23.88 19.35 -6.05
CA LYS A 60 24.35 17.96 -6.26
C LYS A 60 24.65 17.22 -4.95
N GLU A 61 24.67 17.95 -3.83
CA GLU A 61 24.82 17.40 -2.49
C GLU A 61 23.54 16.71 -1.98
N PHE A 62 22.41 16.89 -2.67
CA PHE A 62 21.13 16.27 -2.34
C PHE A 62 20.72 15.26 -3.41
N SER A 63 20.52 14.01 -3.00
CA SER A 63 19.93 12.96 -3.85
C SER A 63 18.51 12.66 -3.38
N PRO A 64 17.48 12.85 -4.24
CA PRO A 64 16.13 12.44 -3.88
C PRO A 64 16.12 10.92 -3.69
N HIS A 65 15.63 10.49 -2.53
CA HIS A 65 15.48 9.09 -2.19
C HIS A 65 14.00 8.73 -2.14
N VAL A 66 13.68 7.47 -2.47
CA VAL A 66 12.32 6.96 -2.42
C VAL A 66 12.20 5.87 -1.38
N THR A 67 11.11 5.93 -0.64
CA THR A 67 10.73 4.88 0.29
C THR A 67 9.71 3.98 -0.41
N PRO A 68 10.03 2.71 -0.76
CA PRO A 68 9.17 1.88 -1.61
C PRO A 68 7.72 1.72 -1.13
N TRP A 69 7.51 1.66 0.20
CA TRP A 69 6.17 1.56 0.81
C TRP A 69 5.41 2.90 0.91
N LYS A 70 6.01 4.00 0.44
CA LYS A 70 5.37 5.32 0.31
C LYS A 70 5.09 5.70 -1.15
N ILE A 71 5.22 4.75 -2.08
CA ILE A 71 4.91 4.99 -3.49
C ILE A 71 3.45 4.62 -3.72
N ASP A 72 2.66 5.60 -4.13
CA ASP A 72 1.25 5.40 -4.41
C ASP A 72 1.04 5.02 -5.88
N VAL A 73 0.32 3.92 -6.12
CA VAL A 73 -0.07 3.50 -7.47
C VAL A 73 -1.38 4.18 -7.82
N ILE A 74 -1.33 5.12 -8.77
CA ILE A 74 -2.51 5.88 -9.22
C ILE A 74 -3.30 5.11 -10.27
N GLU A 75 -2.60 4.51 -11.24
CA GLU A 75 -3.23 3.77 -12.33
C GLU A 75 -2.36 2.59 -12.77
N THR A 76 -3.01 1.50 -13.16
CA THR A 76 -2.38 0.43 -13.93
C THR A 76 -3.23 0.13 -15.15
N ARG A 77 -2.61 -0.05 -16.32
CA ARG A 77 -3.32 -0.40 -17.54
C ARG A 77 -2.53 -1.32 -18.45
N ARG A 78 -3.27 -2.09 -19.25
CA ARG A 78 -2.73 -2.82 -20.40
C ARG A 78 -2.86 -1.95 -21.64
N VAL A 79 -1.74 -1.61 -22.25
CA VAL A 79 -1.72 -0.74 -23.44
C VAL A 79 -2.24 -1.47 -24.67
N ASN A 80 -2.01 -2.78 -24.76
CA ASN A 80 -2.37 -3.62 -25.91
C ASN A 80 -3.55 -4.58 -25.65
N GLY A 81 -4.43 -4.26 -24.70
CA GLY A 81 -5.67 -4.99 -24.46
C GLY A 81 -5.52 -6.28 -23.62
N PHE A 82 -6.58 -7.11 -23.63
CA PHE A 82 -6.68 -8.30 -22.78
C PHE A 82 -5.54 -9.30 -23.05
N ARG A 83 -4.86 -9.75 -21.99
CA ARG A 83 -3.65 -10.60 -22.04
C ARG A 83 -2.46 -10.04 -22.81
N GLY A 84 -2.47 -8.75 -23.13
CA GLY A 84 -1.30 -8.05 -23.65
C GLY A 84 -0.20 -7.89 -22.60
N PHE A 85 1.05 -7.96 -23.03
CA PHE A 85 2.24 -7.88 -22.17
C PHE A 85 2.88 -6.48 -22.11
N ILE A 86 2.23 -5.47 -22.70
CA ILE A 86 2.65 -4.08 -22.57
C ILE A 86 1.80 -3.47 -21.46
N LEU A 87 2.43 -3.31 -20.31
CA LEU A 87 1.81 -2.78 -19.10
C LEU A 87 2.37 -1.39 -18.83
N GLU A 88 1.51 -0.52 -18.32
CA GLU A 88 1.87 0.81 -17.84
C GLU A 88 1.38 0.97 -16.41
N ILE A 89 2.20 1.61 -15.59
CA ILE A 89 1.91 1.94 -14.20
C ILE A 89 2.21 3.42 -14.01
N THR A 90 1.27 4.15 -13.42
CA THR A 90 1.42 5.55 -13.04
C THR A 90 1.59 5.63 -11.54
N PHE A 91 2.66 6.29 -11.09
CA PHE A 91 2.98 6.47 -9.68
C PHE A 91 2.81 7.92 -9.25
N GLU A 92 2.39 8.13 -8.02
CA GLU A 92 2.57 9.37 -7.27
C GLU A 92 3.63 9.12 -6.20
N ILE A 93 4.64 9.99 -6.15
CA ILE A 93 5.82 9.80 -5.31
C ILE A 93 6.14 11.11 -4.62
N GLU A 94 6.24 11.05 -3.30
CA GLU A 94 6.82 12.11 -2.48
C GLU A 94 8.30 11.77 -2.21
N PRO A 95 9.26 12.36 -2.95
CA PRO A 95 10.67 12.09 -2.72
C PRO A 95 11.10 12.62 -1.35
N THR A 96 11.98 11.87 -0.71
CA THR A 96 12.60 12.24 0.56
C THR A 96 14.06 12.62 0.34
N ASP A 97 14.70 13.19 1.35
CA ASP A 97 16.14 13.50 1.37
C ASP A 97 17.03 12.30 1.75
N GLY A 98 16.45 11.09 1.82
CA GLY A 98 17.16 9.90 2.29
C GLY A 98 17.33 9.86 3.81
N GLY A 99 16.58 10.68 4.57
CA GLY A 99 16.60 10.64 6.03
C GLY A 99 17.85 11.24 6.66
N HIS A 100 18.67 11.96 5.88
CA HIS A 100 19.61 12.89 6.49
C HIS A 100 18.79 14.07 7.01
N ASN A 101 18.53 14.09 8.31
CA ASN A 101 18.14 15.31 9.01
C ASN A 101 19.20 16.37 8.70
N ILE A 102 18.99 17.17 7.66
CA ILE A 102 19.82 18.33 7.39
C ILE A 102 19.51 19.28 8.55
N PRO A 103 20.47 19.59 9.45
CA PRO A 103 20.24 20.61 10.45
C PRO A 103 19.95 21.90 9.68
N TYR A 104 18.76 22.46 9.88
CA TYR A 104 18.49 23.83 9.47
C TYR A 104 19.30 24.74 10.37
N ASP A 105 20.56 24.99 10.02
CA ASP A 105 21.27 26.14 10.57
C ASP A 105 20.68 27.39 9.88
N LEU A 106 19.74 28.01 10.60
CA LEU A 106 19.22 29.37 10.38
C LEU A 106 20.33 30.42 10.49
#